data_AF-A0A959JX07-F1
#
_entry.id   AF-A0A959JX07-F1
#
_cell.length_a   1.000
_cell.length_b   1.000
_cell.length_c   1.000
_cell.angle_alpha   90.00
_cell.angle_beta   90.00
_cell.angle_gamma   90.00
#
_symmetry.space_group_name_H-M   'P 1'
#
loop_
_entity.id
_entity.type
_entity.pdbx_description
1 polymer ?
#
loop_
_entity_poly.entity_id
_entity_poly.type
_entity_poly.pdbx_seq_one_letter_code
_entity_poly.pdbx_strand_id
1 'polypeptide(L)' 'MKYLSGLFYFLLLFVACKSEPAPQTATAPEVTPYREVHRPQYHFSPPEMWMNDPNGMVYYEGEYHLFYQYYPD' A
#
# COMPACT_ATOMS: atom_id res chain seq x y z
N MET A 1 48.97 -2.47 -16.74
CA MET A 1 48.05 -1.34 -16.51
C MET A 1 46.59 -1.58 -16.97
N LYS A 2 46.22 -2.72 -17.59
CA LYS A 2 44.81 -3.00 -17.98
C LYS A 2 43.96 -3.68 -16.89
N TYR A 3 44.59 -4.35 -15.92
CA TYR A 3 43.87 -5.01 -14.82
C TYR A 3 43.56 -4.10 -13.62
N LEU A 4 44.17 -2.90 -13.56
CA LEU A 4 43.97 -1.96 -12.46
C LEU A 4 42.57 -1.31 -12.50
N SER A 5 42.02 -1.12 -13.71
CA SER A 5 40.62 -0.66 -13.90
C SER A 5 39.60 -1.73 -13.50
N GLY A 6 39.89 -3.01 -13.75
CA GLY A 6 38.98 -4.11 -13.40
C GLY A 6 38.85 -4.32 -11.89
N LEU A 7 39.95 -4.14 -11.15
CA LEU A 7 39.96 -4.23 -9.69
C LEU A 7 39.11 -3.12 -9.04
N PHE A 8 39.09 -1.92 -9.63
CA PHE A 8 38.30 -0.79 -9.15
C PHE A 8 36.78 -1.03 -9.35
N TYR A 9 36.37 -1.57 -10.49
CA TYR A 9 34.97 -1.94 -10.73
C TYR A 9 34.52 -3.12 -9.86
N PHE A 10 35.42 -4.07 -9.58
CA PHE A 10 35.12 -5.17 -8.66
C PHE A 10 34.96 -4.66 -7.21
N LEU A 11 35.76 -3.68 -6.78
CA LEU A 11 35.64 -3.06 -5.45
C LEU A 11 34.34 -2.26 -5.30
N LEU A 12 33.90 -1.55 -6.36
CA LEU A 12 32.64 -0.80 -6.37
C LEU A 12 31.40 -1.69 -6.23
N LEU A 13 31.44 -2.92 -6.77
CA LEU A 13 30.33 -3.88 -6.63
C LEU A 13 30.16 -4.39 -5.19
N PHE A 14 31.24 -4.48 -4.40
CA PHE A 14 31.17 -4.95 -3.01
C PHE A 14 30.78 -3.85 -2.00
N VAL A 15 30.87 -2.57 -2.37
CA VAL A 15 30.59 -1.44 -1.47
C VAL A 15 29.15 -0.92 -1.60
N ALA A 16 28.40 -1.31 -2.63
CA ALA A 16 27.09 -0.73 -2.96
C ALA A 16 25.90 -1.16 -2.08
N CYS A 17 26.06 -2.08 -1.12
CA CYS A 17 24.95 -2.47 -0.24
C CYS A 17 25.41 -2.80 1.18
N LYS A 18 25.66 -1.75 1.96
CA LYS A 18 25.37 -1.77 3.40
C LYS A 18 24.42 -0.62 3.70
N SER A 19 23.14 -0.82 3.41
CA SER A 19 22.09 -0.01 4.02
C SER A 19 22.02 -0.40 5.49
N GLU A 20 22.55 0.46 6.37
CA GLU A 20 22.24 0.36 7.80
C GLU A 20 20.72 0.48 7.95
N PRO A 21 20.04 -0.43 8.68
CA PRO A 21 18.64 -0.21 8.99
C PRO A 21 18.55 1.09 9.79
N ALA A 22 17.77 2.05 9.29
CA ALA A 22 17.51 3.29 10.00
C ALA A 22 17.06 2.97 11.44
N PRO A 23 17.43 3.80 12.43
CA PRO A 23 16.94 3.63 13.79
C PRO A 23 15.42 3.50 13.75
N GLN A 24 14.90 2.41 14.32
CA GLN A 24 13.47 2.21 14.51
C GLN A 24 12.98 3.29 15.47
N THR A 25 12.75 4.49 14.93
CA THR A 25 11.89 5.48 15.55
C THR A 25 10.57 4.75 15.69
N ALA A 26 10.16 4.48 16.94
CA ALA A 26 8.96 3.71 17.28
C ALA A 26 7.85 4.04 16.29
N THR A 27 7.71 3.20 15.26
CA THR A 27 6.78 3.41 14.18
C THR A 27 5.43 3.32 14.85
N ALA A 28 4.60 4.35 14.71
CA ALA A 28 3.21 4.28 15.08
C ALA A 28 2.67 2.91 14.60
N PRO A 29 1.82 2.22 15.39
CA PRO A 29 1.35 0.89 15.05
C PRO A 29 0.91 0.89 13.58
N GLU A 30 1.46 -0.03 12.80
CA GLU A 30 1.07 -0.23 11.40
C GLU A 30 -0.43 -0.47 11.40
N VAL A 31 -1.21 0.55 11.05
CA VAL A 31 -2.66 0.46 10.98
C VAL A 31 -2.96 -0.41 9.77
N THR A 32 -3.09 -1.71 9.98
CA THR A 32 -3.58 -2.62 8.95
C THR A 32 -5.07 -2.33 8.78
N PRO A 33 -5.49 -1.74 7.65
CA PRO A 33 -6.89 -1.38 7.46
C PRO A 33 -7.73 -2.66 7.35
N TYR A 34 -9.03 -2.57 7.66
CA TYR A 34 -9.99 -3.68 7.57
C TYR A 34 -9.76 -4.85 8.56
N ARG A 35 -9.23 -4.59 9.76
CA ARG A 35 -9.07 -5.61 10.83
C ARG A 35 -10.01 -5.44 12.03
N GLU A 36 -10.95 -4.50 11.95
CA GLU A 36 -11.92 -4.24 13.01
C GLU A 36 -12.81 -5.47 13.21
N VAL A 37 -13.09 -5.83 14.46
CA VAL A 37 -13.80 -7.06 14.85
C VAL A 37 -15.13 -7.25 14.12
N HIS A 38 -15.82 -6.14 13.80
CA HIS A 38 -17.14 -6.15 13.19
C HIS A 38 -17.14 -5.76 11.71
N ARG A 39 -15.98 -5.45 11.14
CA ARG A 39 -15.92 -5.00 9.75
C ARG A 39 -15.92 -6.18 8.78
N PRO A 40 -16.86 -6.24 7.81
CA PRO A 40 -16.90 -7.32 6.84
C PRO A 40 -15.61 -7.41 6.01
N GLN A 41 -15.12 -8.64 5.80
CA GLN A 41 -13.90 -8.89 5.01
C GLN A 41 -14.17 -9.06 3.51
N TYR A 42 -15.39 -9.49 3.15
CA TYR A 42 -15.76 -9.81 1.77
C TYR A 42 -16.92 -8.96 1.22
N HIS A 43 -17.63 -8.24 2.09
CA HIS A 43 -18.70 -7.34 1.68
C HIS A 43 -18.16 -5.92 1.56
N PHE A 44 -18.65 -5.18 0.59
CA PHE A 44 -18.29 -3.78 0.40
C PHE A 44 -18.59 -2.95 1.66
N SER A 45 -17.66 -2.08 2.05
CA SER A 45 -17.83 -1.04 3.07
C SER A 45 -16.95 0.18 2.75
N PRO A 46 -17.40 1.43 2.96
CA PRO A 46 -16.60 2.62 2.71
C PRO A 46 -15.48 2.66 3.74
N PRO A 47 -14.29 3.18 3.43
CA PRO A 47 -13.14 3.16 4.33
C PRO A 47 -13.47 3.61 5.77
N GLU A 48 -14.35 4.59 5.90
CA GLU A 48 -14.83 5.16 7.16
C GLU A 48 -16.25 5.72 7.00
N MET A 49 -16.80 6.25 8.10
CA MET A 49 -18.11 6.90 8.20
C MET A 49 -19.32 6.04 7.76
N TRP A 50 -20.45 6.71 7.53
CA TRP A 50 -21.74 6.08 7.32
C TRP A 50 -22.07 5.98 5.83
N MET A 51 -22.50 4.79 5.40
CA MET A 51 -23.13 4.57 4.10
C MET A 51 -24.51 3.94 4.27
N ASN A 52 -25.34 4.10 3.25
CA ASN A 52 -26.65 3.47 3.16
C ASN A 52 -26.93 2.97 1.73
N ASP A 53 -27.96 3.48 1.06
CA ASP A 53 -28.52 2.83 -0.12
C ASP A 53 -27.52 2.71 -1.27
N PRO A 54 -27.39 1.54 -1.92
CA PRO A 54 -26.68 1.43 -3.17
C PRO A 54 -27.44 2.21 -4.26
N ASN A 55 -26.70 2.93 -5.10
CA ASN A 55 -27.23 3.75 -6.19
C ASN A 55 -26.47 3.46 -7.48
N GLY A 56 -27.11 3.72 -8.63
CA GLY A 56 -26.44 3.76 -9.92
C GLY A 56 -25.63 2.51 -10.29
N MET A 57 -26.07 1.31 -9.90
CA MET A 57 -25.36 0.08 -10.25
C MET A 57 -25.39 -0.12 -11.77
N VAL A 58 -24.25 0.07 -12.42
CA VAL A 58 -24.11 0.07 -13.89
C VAL A 58 -22.91 -0.75 -14.30
N TYR A 59 -23.06 -1.51 -15.38
CA TYR A 59 -21.93 -2.12 -16.07
C TYR A 59 -21.50 -1.23 -17.23
N TYR A 60 -20.25 -0.77 -17.22
CA TYR A 60 -19.70 0.14 -18.24
C TYR A 60 -18.22 -0.17 -18.49
N GLU A 61 -17.84 -0.27 -19.77
CA GLU A 61 -16.45 -0.49 -20.23
C GLU A 61 -15.71 -1.67 -19.57
N GLY A 62 -16.43 -2.76 -19.26
CA GLY A 62 -15.82 -3.95 -18.66
C GLY A 62 -15.91 -4.00 -17.13
N GLU A 63 -16.43 -2.95 -16.49
CA GLU A 63 -16.42 -2.81 -15.03
C GLU A 63 -17.83 -2.65 -14.46
N TYR A 64 -18.04 -3.19 -13.26
CA TYR A 64 -19.25 -2.95 -12.47
C TYR A 64 -19.01 -1.75 -11.55
N HIS A 65 -19.80 -0.70 -11.74
CA HIS A 65 -19.77 0.52 -10.95
C HIS A 65 -20.83 0.46 -9.87
N LEU A 66 -20.44 0.61 -8.60
CA LEU A 66 -21.33 0.71 -7.45
C LEU A 66 -21.21 2.12 -6.86
N PHE A 67 -22.30 2.89 -6.90
CA PHE A 67 -22.44 4.11 -6.11
C PHE A 67 -23.27 3.82 -4.86
N TYR A 68 -23.16 4.67 -3.85
CA TYR A 68 -23.93 4.53 -2.62
C TYR A 68 -24.07 5.91 -1.95
N GLN A 69 -25.13 6.08 -1.16
CA GLN A 69 -25.26 7.26 -0.31
C GLN A 69 -24.21 7.23 0.80
N TYR A 70 -23.53 8.36 1.02
CA TYR A 70 -22.43 8.51 1.97
C TYR A 70 -22.65 9.76 2.83
N TYR A 71 -22.52 9.61 4.14
CA TYR A 71 -22.53 10.71 5.09
C TYR A 71 -21.10 10.92 5.62
N PRO A 72 -20.45 12.05 5.30
CA PRO A 72 -19.02 12.25 5.53
C PRO A 72 -18.62 12.73 6.94
N ASP A 73 -19.59 12.97 7.82
CA ASP A 73 -19.40 13.63 9.12
C ASP A 73 -19.62 12.71 10.33
#